data_AF-A0A4U1CNU4-F1
#
_entry.id   AF-A0A4U1CNU4-F1
#
_cell.length_a   1.000
_cell.length_b   1.000
_cell.length_c   1.000
_cell.angle_alpha   90.00
_cell.angle_beta   90.00
_cell.angle_gamma   90.00
#
_symmetry.space_group_name_H-M   'P 1'
#
loop_
_entity.id
_entity.type
_entity.pdbx_description
1 polymer ?
#
loop_
_entity_poly.entity_id
_entity_poly.type
_entity_poly.pdbx_seq_one_letter_code
_entity_poly.pdbx_strand_id
1 'polypeptide(L)' 'MKTFPVNFKIGNIDLDAIVTSSEDDHKFKVEMVTGEPDPIILRRQTAGSWNVENSGGRRMSPSCFEDIGKAIDDYLNR' A
#
# COMPACT_ATOMS: atom_id res chain seq x y z
N MET A 1 -0.41 -7.25 15.73
CA MET A 1 -0.08 -7.50 14.31
C MET A 1 -1.32 -8.09 13.65
N LYS A 2 -1.86 -7.44 12.62
CA LYS A 2 -3.13 -7.83 11.99
C LYS A 2 -2.94 -7.92 10.48
N THR A 3 -3.38 -9.01 9.88
CA THR A 3 -3.30 -9.22 8.42
C THR A 3 -4.71 -9.20 7.84
N PHE A 4 -4.93 -8.44 6.77
CA PHE A 4 -6.23 -8.32 6.12
C PHE A 4 -6.10 -8.04 4.61
N PRO A 5 -7.05 -8.51 3.79
CA PRO A 5 -7.06 -8.21 2.37
C PRO A 5 -7.58 -6.78 2.12
N VAL A 6 -7.05 -6.12 1.09
CA VAL A 6 -7.50 -4.81 0.60
C VAL A 6 -7.60 -4.89 -0.92
N ASN A 7 -8.74 -4.48 -1.45
CA ASN A 7 -8.93 -4.26 -2.89
C ASN A 7 -8.93 -2.76 -3.16
N PHE A 8 -8.18 -2.33 -4.17
CA PHE A 8 -8.10 -0.93 -4.57
C PHE A 8 -7.87 -0.80 -6.07
N LYS A 9 -8.13 0.39 -6.60
CA LYS A 9 -8.04 0.67 -8.02
C LYS A 9 -6.92 1.66 -8.33
N ILE A 10 -6.03 1.32 -9.27
CA ILE A 10 -5.05 2.24 -9.84
C ILE A 10 -5.39 2.43 -11.32
N GLY A 11 -5.85 3.63 -11.69
CA GLY A 11 -6.36 3.90 -13.04
C GLY A 11 -7.55 3.02 -13.39
N ASN A 12 -7.41 2.20 -14.45
CA ASN A 12 -8.43 1.23 -14.87
C ASN A 12 -8.16 -0.21 -14.38
N ILE A 13 -7.20 -0.38 -13.47
CA ILE A 13 -6.79 -1.71 -12.98
C ILE A 13 -7.30 -1.89 -11.55
N ASP A 14 -8.13 -2.91 -11.34
CA ASP A 14 -8.50 -3.39 -10.01
C ASP A 14 -7.39 -4.30 -9.48
N LEU A 15 -6.93 -4.06 -8.26
CA LEU A 15 -5.80 -4.74 -7.64
C LEU A 15 -6.17 -5.26 -6.24
N ASP A 16 -5.72 -6.47 -5.95
CA ASP A 16 -5.82 -7.09 -4.63
C ASP A 16 -4.46 -7.07 -3.92
N ALA A 17 -4.45 -6.78 -2.62
CA ALA A 17 -3.28 -6.87 -1.76
C ALA A 17 -3.61 -7.49 -0.41
N ILE A 18 -2.64 -8.17 0.19
CA ILE A 18 -2.63 -8.55 1.60
C ILE A 18 -1.83 -7.50 2.36
N VAL A 19 -2.46 -6.86 3.34
CA VAL A 19 -1.82 -5.86 4.20
C VAL A 19 -1.61 -6.45 5.57
N THR A 20 -0.37 -6.39 6.07
CA THR A 20 -0.05 -6.74 7.45
C THR A 20 0.35 -5.48 8.21
N SER A 21 -0.45 -5.11 9.23
CA SER A 21 -0.14 -4.02 10.14
C SER A 21 0.71 -4.50 11.32
N SER A 22 1.65 -3.65 11.72
CA SER A 22 2.60 -3.85 12.82
C SER A 22 2.92 -2.50 13.49
N GLU A 23 3.61 -2.55 14.64
CA GLU A 23 3.97 -1.34 15.41
C GLU A 23 2.73 -0.46 15.70
N ASP A 24 1.68 -1.04 16.26
CA ASP A 24 0.42 -0.34 16.58
C ASP A 24 -0.14 0.48 15.39
N ASP A 25 -0.18 -0.15 14.21
CA ASP A 25 -0.67 0.43 12.95
C ASP A 25 0.16 1.63 12.44
N HIS A 26 1.42 1.77 12.87
CA HIS A 26 2.37 2.73 12.30
C HIS A 26 3.15 2.16 11.11
N LYS A 27 3.12 0.83 10.91
CA LYS A 27 3.87 0.15 9.86
C LYS A 27 3.02 -0.89 9.14
N PHE A 28 3.00 -0.82 7.81
CA PHE A 28 2.22 -1.71 6.95
C PHE A 28 3.12 -2.38 5.92
N LYS A 29 3.08 -3.71 5.89
CA LYS A 29 3.64 -4.51 4.80
C LYS A 29 2.51 -4.75 3.80
N VAL A 30 2.67 -4.30 2.55
CA VAL A 30 1.68 -4.48 1.49
C VAL A 30 2.20 -5.50 0.49
N GLU A 31 1.53 -6.64 0.39
CA GLU A 31 1.87 -7.71 -0.53
C GLU A 31 0.79 -7.80 -1.59
N MET A 32 1.11 -7.40 -2.82
CA MET A 32 0.17 -7.52 -3.93
C MET A 32 -0.18 -9.00 -4.14
N VAL A 33 -1.46 -9.32 -4.34
CA VAL A 33 -1.93 -10.67 -4.67
C VAL A 33 -1.64 -10.95 -6.15
N THR A 34 -0.35 -10.92 -6.49
CA THR A 34 0.18 -11.25 -7.83
C THR A 34 1.21 -12.38 -7.75
N GLY A 35 1.56 -12.86 -6.55
CA GLY A 35 2.59 -13.88 -6.34
C GLY A 35 4.03 -13.38 -6.57
N GLU A 36 4.25 -12.06 -6.57
CA GLU A 36 5.57 -11.48 -6.84
C GLU A 36 6.47 -11.46 -5.59
N PRO A 37 7.77 -11.79 -5.73
CA PRO A 37 8.70 -11.88 -4.61
C PRO A 37 9.16 -10.53 -4.05
N ASP A 38 8.86 -9.41 -4.73
CA ASP A 38 9.34 -8.08 -4.38
C ASP A 38 8.17 -7.08 -4.18
N PRO A 39 7.66 -6.96 -2.94
CA PRO A 39 6.48 -6.16 -2.63
C PRO A 39 6.78 -4.65 -2.62
N ILE A 40 5.73 -3.85 -2.84
CA ILE A 40 5.77 -2.40 -2.64
C ILE A 40 5.70 -2.11 -1.13
N ILE A 41 6.62 -1.30 -0.62
CA ILE A 41 6.64 -0.85 0.78
C ILE A 41 6.42 0.65 0.79
N LEU A 42 5.28 1.05 1.37
CA LEU A 42 4.92 2.44 1.62
C LEU A 42 4.93 2.72 3.12
N ARG A 43 5.47 3.87 3.49
CA ARG A 43 5.47 4.35 4.87
C ARG A 43 4.68 5.64 4.98
N ARG A 44 3.67 5.64 5.83
CA ARG A 44 2.95 6.85 6.23
C ARG A 44 3.85 7.67 7.15
N GLN A 45 4.12 8.93 6.80
CA GLN A 45 4.90 9.84 7.65
C GLN A 45 3.98 10.64 8.56
N THR A 46 2.99 11.30 7.96
CA THR A 46 1.92 12.05 8.60
C THR A 46 0.64 11.85 7.80
N ALA A 47 -0.52 12.20 8.36
CA ALA A 47 -1.79 12.07 7.63
C ALA A 47 -1.72 12.76 6.26
N GLY A 48 -1.93 12.02 5.18
CA GLY A 48 -1.83 12.51 3.80
C GLY A 48 -0.42 12.58 3.20
N SER A 49 0.62 12.14 3.92
CA SER A 49 2.01 12.10 3.40
C SER A 49 2.58 10.67 3.45
N TRP A 50 3.02 10.19 2.29
CA TRP A 50 3.49 8.82 2.08
C TRP A 50 4.88 8.83 1.45
N ASN A 51 5.79 8.02 2.01
CA ASN A 51 7.12 7.78 1.47
C ASN A 51 7.20 6.37 0.87
N VAL A 52 7.83 6.25 -0.30
CA VAL A 52 8.09 4.96 -0.94
C VAL A 52 9.42 4.43 -0.40
N GLU A 53 9.36 3.40 0.45
CA GLU A 53 10.58 2.74 0.96
C GLU A 53 11.08 1.65 0.01
N ASN A 54 10.17 0.95 -0.69
CA ASN A 54 10.51 0.04 -1.78
C ASN A 54 9.42 0.12 -2.87
N SER A 55 9.80 0.38 -4.12
CA SER A 55 8.86 0.33 -5.26
C SER A 55 8.52 -1.09 -5.71
N GLY A 56 9.19 -2.09 -5.13
CA GLY A 56 9.24 -3.45 -5.66
C GLY A 56 9.87 -3.49 -7.05
N GLY A 57 9.61 -4.58 -7.79
CA GLY A 57 10.07 -4.76 -9.17
C GLY A 57 9.36 -3.90 -10.21
N ARG A 58 8.42 -3.05 -9.80
CA ARG A 58 7.51 -2.33 -10.71
C ARG A 58 8.02 -0.93 -11.02
N ARG A 59 8.06 -0.59 -12.30
CA ARG A 59 8.24 0.80 -12.75
C ARG A 59 6.89 1.51 -12.72
N MET A 60 6.59 2.16 -11.59
CA MET A 60 5.41 3.02 -11.44
C MET A 60 5.85 4.48 -11.30
N SER A 61 4.98 5.41 -11.70
CA SER A 61 5.22 6.84 -11.46
C SER A 61 5.03 7.16 -9.96
N PRO A 62 5.69 8.22 -9.45
CA PRO A 62 5.48 8.71 -8.08
C PRO A 62 4.00 8.90 -7.72
N SER A 63 3.19 9.41 -8.65
CA SER A 63 1.75 9.61 -8.49
C SER A 63 0.97 8.34 -8.17
N CYS A 64 1.36 7.18 -8.73
CA CYS A 64 0.69 5.92 -8.42
C CYS A 64 0.88 5.53 -6.95
N PHE A 65 2.03 5.85 -6.35
CA PHE A 65 2.27 5.55 -4.95
C PHE A 65 1.47 6.48 -4.02
N GLU A 66 1.28 7.72 -4.42
CA GLU A 66 0.39 8.66 -3.72
C GLU A 66 -1.07 8.17 -3.74
N ASP A 67 -1.54 7.66 -4.89
CA ASP A 67 -2.88 7.08 -5.03
C ASP A 67 -3.09 5.85 -4.12
N ILE A 68 -2.08 4.98 -4.02
CA ILE A 68 -2.10 3.83 -3.10
C ILE A 68 -2.19 4.33 -1.65
N GLY A 69 -1.37 5.32 -1.27
CA GLY A 69 -1.39 5.91 0.06
C GLY A 69 -2.76 6.48 0.42
N LYS A 70 -3.38 7.20 -0.51
CA LYS A 70 -4.74 7.73 -0.35
C LYS A 70 -5.79 6.63 -0.16
N ALA A 71 -5.73 5.57 -0.95
CA ALA A 71 -6.67 4.45 -0.82
C ALA A 71 -6.56 3.77 0.55
N ILE A 72 -5.33 3.66 1.09
CA ILE A 72 -5.10 3.15 2.45
C ILE A 72 -5.71 4.10 3.50
N ASP A 73 -5.48 5.40 3.37
CA ASP A 73 -6.06 6.41 4.27
C ASP A 73 -7.60 6.38 4.27
N ASP A 74 -8.22 6.29 3.10
CA ASP A 74 -9.68 6.23 2.95
C ASP A 74 -10.27 4.95 3.56
N TYR A 75 -9.54 3.82 3.51
CA TYR A 75 -9.97 2.57 4.14
C TYR A 75 -9.86 2.61 5.67
N LEU A 76 -8.79 3.22 6.21
CA LEU A 76 -8.56 3.27 7.66
C LEU A 76 -9.43 4.30 8.38
N ASN A 77 -9.89 5.35 7.70
CA ASN A 77 -10.77 6.38 8.26
C ASN A 77 -12.28 6.06 8.10
N ARG A 78 -12.62 4.84 7.67
CA ARG A 78 -13.99 4.34 7.52
C ARG A 78 -14.49 3.55 8.72
#